data_AF-A0A7J6SXZ0-F1
#
_entry.id   AF-A0A7J6SXZ0-F1
#
_cell.length_a   1.000
_cell.length_b   1.000
_cell.length_c   1.000
_cell.angle_alpha   90.00
_cell.angle_beta   90.00
_cell.angle_gamma   90.00
#
_symmetry.space_group_name_H-M   'P 1'
#
loop_
_entity.id
_entity.type
_entity.pdbx_description
1 polymer ?
#
loop_
_entity_poly.entity_id
_entity_poly.type
_entity_poly.pdbx_seq_one_letter_code
_entity_poly.pdbx_strand_id
1 'polypeptide(L)'
;LLLLGLLFATVFSSDEVWPVVLMTIFMLSVASFEAYQRPKHTYPGFIRTVIIAMTASCFPMALIMTNFVLSLGSMWWHPRYYLPMLGMLTNNGMSAISLASDRLLTQLVDKRTAIEAEMRTSSNPKQVILPIHREAVRVGMMPTLNTLAVVGLVAIPGMMAGQLLGGADPLTAAKYQIVVTIMIASTSSLSSFIVTWLMLKDL
;
A
#
# COMPACT_ATOMS: atom_id res chain seq x y z
N LEU A 1 0.98 -20.67 -3.41
CA LEU A 1 2.39 -20.38 -3.04
C LEU A 1 3.40 -21.09 -3.93
N LEU A 2 3.34 -22.42 -4.09
CA LEU A 2 4.25 -23.15 -4.99
C LEU A 2 4.19 -22.65 -6.46
N LEU A 3 2.98 -22.40 -6.99
CA LEU A 3 2.79 -21.77 -8.30
C LEU A 3 3.48 -20.39 -8.41
N LEU A 4 3.40 -19.57 -7.36
CA LEU A 4 4.04 -18.26 -7.33
C LEU A 4 5.58 -18.40 -7.33
N GLY A 5 6.12 -19.35 -6.57
CA GLY A 5 7.54 -19.67 -6.57
C GLY A 5 8.04 -20.13 -7.95
N LEU A 6 7.24 -20.95 -8.65
CA LEU A 6 7.55 -21.39 -10.01
C LEU A 6 7.52 -20.22 -11.01
N LEU A 7 6.50 -19.35 -10.92
CA LEU A 7 6.41 -18.15 -11.74
C LEU A 7 7.61 -17.22 -11.49
N PHE A 8 7.96 -16.95 -10.23
CA PHE A 8 9.15 -16.16 -9.93
C PHE A 8 10.43 -16.81 -10.43
N ALA A 9 10.59 -18.13 -10.32
CA ALA A 9 11.75 -18.81 -10.89
C ALA A 9 11.88 -18.55 -12.40
N THR A 10 10.78 -18.63 -13.15
CA THR A 10 10.78 -18.34 -14.60
C THR A 10 11.07 -16.88 -14.93
N VAL A 11 10.49 -15.94 -14.17
CA VAL A 11 10.69 -14.49 -14.37
C VAL A 11 12.10 -14.05 -13.96
N PHE A 12 12.68 -14.70 -12.95
CA PHE A 12 14.03 -14.38 -12.48
C PHE A 12 15.13 -14.96 -13.36
N SER A 13 14.81 -15.95 -14.20
CA SER A 13 15.72 -16.48 -15.21
C SER A 13 15.68 -15.72 -16.54
N SER A 14 14.70 -14.84 -16.74
CA SER A 14 14.62 -14.01 -17.95
C SER A 14 15.35 -12.68 -17.73
N ASP A 15 16.27 -12.33 -18.64
CA ASP A 15 16.91 -11.01 -18.72
C ASP A 15 16.03 -9.99 -19.47
N GLU A 16 14.72 -10.20 -19.48
CA GLU A 16 13.75 -9.40 -20.21
C GLU A 16 12.87 -8.59 -19.26
N VAL A 17 12.51 -7.37 -19.66
CA VAL A 17 11.67 -6.47 -18.84
C VAL A 17 10.21 -6.93 -18.83
N TRP A 18 9.76 -7.53 -19.93
CA TRP A 18 8.34 -7.81 -20.18
C TRP A 18 7.68 -8.72 -19.14
N PRO A 19 8.31 -9.83 -18.69
CA PRO A 19 7.75 -10.67 -17.63
C PRO A 19 7.59 -9.92 -16.29
N VAL A 20 8.49 -8.99 -15.98
CA VAL A 20 8.41 -8.14 -14.78
C VAL A 20 7.21 -7.18 -14.88
N VAL A 21 7.01 -6.55 -16.04
CA VAL A 21 5.86 -5.66 -16.27
C VAL A 21 4.55 -6.43 -16.17
N LEU A 22 4.45 -7.60 -16.79
CA LEU A 22 3.24 -8.44 -16.72
C LEU A 22 2.93 -8.83 -15.28
N MET A 23 3.95 -9.26 -14.52
CA MET A 23 3.78 -9.61 -13.11
C MET A 23 3.38 -8.40 -12.26
N THR A 24 3.91 -7.21 -12.57
CA THR A 24 3.55 -5.96 -11.90
C THR A 24 2.08 -5.62 -12.11
N ILE A 25 1.60 -5.67 -13.35
CA ILE A 25 0.20 -5.44 -13.70
C ILE A 25 -0.69 -6.47 -13.00
N PHE A 26 -0.30 -7.74 -13.01
CA PHE A 26 -1.01 -8.81 -12.33
C PHE A 26 -1.13 -8.55 -10.82
N MET A 27 -0.03 -8.26 -10.14
CA MET A 27 0.01 -7.99 -8.71
C MET A 27 -0.83 -6.77 -8.33
N LEU A 28 -0.73 -5.66 -9.07
CA LEU A 28 -1.54 -4.47 -8.86
C LEU A 28 -3.03 -4.75 -9.06
N SER A 29 -3.39 -5.50 -10.10
CA SER A 29 -4.78 -5.84 -10.40
C SER A 29 -5.41 -6.68 -9.29
N VAL A 30 -4.71 -7.74 -8.85
CA VAL A 30 -5.17 -8.60 -7.74
C VAL A 30 -5.27 -7.81 -6.44
N ALA A 31 -4.26 -7.00 -6.11
CA ALA A 31 -4.27 -6.18 -4.90
C ALA A 31 -5.42 -5.16 -4.89
N SER A 32 -5.69 -4.50 -6.03
CA SER A 32 -6.83 -3.58 -6.17
C SER A 32 -8.16 -4.30 -6.04
N PHE A 33 -8.32 -5.48 -6.63
CA PHE A 33 -9.55 -6.26 -6.55
C PHE A 33 -9.84 -6.71 -5.11
N GLU A 34 -8.83 -7.26 -4.42
CA GLU A 34 -8.92 -7.62 -3.00
C GLU A 34 -9.20 -6.40 -2.13
N ALA A 35 -8.55 -5.26 -2.41
CA ALA A 35 -8.78 -4.03 -1.66
C ALA A 35 -10.23 -3.52 -1.78
N TYR A 36 -10.81 -3.63 -2.96
CA TYR A 36 -12.18 -3.22 -3.30
C TYR A 36 -13.24 -4.10 -2.63
N GLN A 37 -13.00 -5.41 -2.46
CA GLN A 37 -13.99 -6.33 -1.91
C GLN A 37 -14.15 -6.25 -0.38
N ARG A 38 -13.17 -5.72 0.34
CA ARG A 38 -13.13 -5.75 1.81
C ARG A 38 -14.10 -4.79 2.51
N PRO A 39 -14.32 -3.54 2.05
CA PRO A 39 -15.25 -2.62 2.71
C PRO A 39 -16.69 -3.11 2.71
N LYS A 40 -17.40 -2.90 3.83
CA LYS A 40 -18.81 -3.31 4.00
C LYS A 40 -19.77 -2.55 3.08
N HIS A 41 -19.45 -1.28 2.81
CA HIS A 41 -20.23 -0.39 1.95
C HIS A 41 -19.44 -0.06 0.70
N THR A 42 -20.13 0.18 -0.41
CA THR A 42 -19.53 0.61 -1.69
C THR A 42 -20.43 1.62 -2.37
N TYR A 43 -19.93 2.28 -3.42
CA TYR A 43 -20.69 3.19 -4.27
C TYR A 43 -20.30 3.00 -5.74
N PRO A 44 -21.14 3.43 -6.72
CA PRO A 44 -20.81 3.31 -8.13
C PRO A 44 -19.48 4.01 -8.46
N GLY A 45 -18.54 3.28 -9.07
CA GLY A 45 -17.20 3.81 -9.40
C GLY A 45 -16.13 3.56 -8.34
N PHE A 46 -16.45 2.99 -7.17
CA PHE A 46 -15.49 2.73 -6.10
C PHE A 46 -14.26 1.90 -6.54
N ILE A 47 -14.45 0.90 -7.42
CA ILE A 47 -13.33 0.11 -7.97
C ILE A 47 -12.32 0.98 -8.72
N ARG A 48 -12.78 2.01 -9.45
CA ARG A 48 -11.90 2.94 -10.16
C ARG A 48 -11.09 3.76 -9.16
N THR A 49 -11.72 4.23 -8.09
CA THR A 49 -11.06 4.96 -7.00
C THR A 49 -9.97 4.11 -6.35
N VAL A 50 -10.25 2.83 -6.07
CA VAL A 50 -9.28 1.86 -5.51
C VAL A 50 -8.12 1.59 -6.47
N ILE A 51 -8.39 1.37 -7.76
CA ILE A 51 -7.34 1.16 -8.77
C ILE A 51 -6.42 2.38 -8.86
N ILE A 52 -7.00 3.59 -8.97
CA ILE A 52 -6.20 4.83 -9.03
C ILE A 52 -5.37 5.00 -7.77
N ALA A 53 -5.96 4.81 -6.59
CA ALA A 53 -5.24 4.95 -5.32
C ALA A 53 -4.10 3.93 -5.20
N MET A 54 -4.34 2.67 -5.56
CA MET A 54 -3.32 1.61 -5.53
C MET A 54 -2.18 1.92 -6.49
N THR A 55 -2.46 2.24 -7.76
CA THR A 55 -1.43 2.52 -8.75
C THR A 55 -0.67 3.81 -8.41
N ALA A 56 -1.36 4.88 -8.02
CA ALA A 56 -0.74 6.17 -7.71
C ALA A 56 0.13 6.15 -6.43
N SER A 57 -0.14 5.23 -5.50
CA SER A 57 0.66 5.06 -4.29
C SER A 57 1.81 4.06 -4.49
N CYS A 58 1.53 2.87 -5.01
CA CYS A 58 2.49 1.77 -5.04
C CYS A 58 3.48 1.88 -6.20
N PHE A 59 3.05 2.31 -7.39
CA PHE A 59 3.91 2.33 -8.57
C PHE A 59 5.07 3.34 -8.43
N PRO A 60 4.84 4.61 -8.04
CA PRO A 60 5.93 5.56 -7.82
C PRO A 60 6.86 5.11 -6.70
N MET A 61 6.30 4.55 -5.62
CA MET A 61 7.10 4.05 -4.50
C MET A 61 7.97 2.86 -4.90
N ALA A 62 7.46 1.93 -5.72
CA ALA A 62 8.26 0.81 -6.24
C ALA A 62 9.44 1.31 -7.10
N LEU A 63 9.22 2.32 -7.94
CA LEU A 63 10.28 2.93 -8.75
C LEU A 63 11.32 3.65 -7.89
N ILE A 64 10.89 4.51 -6.96
CA ILE A 64 11.79 5.22 -6.03
C ILE A 64 12.61 4.21 -5.22
N MET A 65 11.94 3.19 -4.67
CA MET A 65 12.56 2.17 -3.84
C MET A 65 13.64 1.45 -4.61
N THR A 66 13.35 1.05 -5.85
CA THR A 66 14.30 0.27 -6.63
C THR A 66 15.50 1.11 -7.05
N ASN A 67 15.31 2.39 -7.38
CA ASN A 67 16.44 3.30 -7.64
C ASN A 67 17.29 3.56 -6.38
N PHE A 68 16.66 3.69 -5.21
CA PHE A 68 17.37 3.97 -3.95
C PHE A 68 18.11 2.73 -3.42
N VAL A 69 17.45 1.57 -3.42
CA VAL A 69 18.02 0.28 -2.99
C VAL A 69 19.12 -0.18 -3.94
N LEU A 70 18.95 0.03 -5.25
CA LEU A 70 19.93 -0.33 -6.29
C LEU A 70 20.88 0.83 -6.63
N SER A 71 21.41 1.56 -5.63
CA SER A 71 22.32 2.71 -5.82
C SER A 71 23.64 2.43 -6.59
N LEU A 72 23.75 1.33 -7.34
CA LEU A 72 24.96 0.75 -7.94
C LEU A 72 24.74 0.24 -9.39
N GLY A 73 24.10 1.03 -10.25
CA GLY A 73 24.21 0.84 -11.71
C GLY A 73 23.49 -0.36 -12.33
N SER A 74 22.63 -1.07 -11.58
CA SER A 74 21.77 -2.13 -12.12
C SER A 74 20.44 -1.57 -12.64
N MET A 75 19.85 -2.24 -13.62
CA MET A 75 18.56 -1.86 -14.20
C MET A 75 17.45 -1.81 -13.13
N TRP A 76 16.61 -0.75 -13.17
CA TRP A 76 15.53 -0.48 -12.21
C TRP A 76 14.45 -1.57 -12.11
N TRP A 77 14.47 -2.55 -13.01
CA TRP A 77 13.50 -3.64 -13.08
C TRP A 77 14.07 -4.99 -12.63
N HIS A 78 15.25 -5.01 -11.99
CA HIS A 78 15.91 -6.27 -11.61
C HIS A 78 14.94 -7.20 -10.83
N PRO A 79 14.52 -8.34 -11.42
CA PRO A 79 13.32 -9.06 -10.98
C PRO A 79 13.36 -9.50 -9.50
N ARG A 80 14.54 -9.97 -9.05
CA ARG A 80 14.78 -10.47 -7.69
C ARG A 80 14.61 -9.42 -6.59
N TYR A 81 14.72 -8.14 -6.95
CA TYR A 81 14.60 -7.02 -6.02
C TYR A 81 13.23 -6.37 -6.18
N TYR A 82 12.89 -6.01 -7.42
CA TYR A 82 11.68 -5.26 -7.73
C TYR A 82 10.40 -5.99 -7.34
N LEU A 83 10.23 -7.27 -7.71
CA LEU A 83 8.98 -8.00 -7.50
C LEU A 83 8.68 -8.29 -6.02
N PRO A 84 9.63 -8.77 -5.18
CA PRO A 84 9.39 -8.91 -3.76
C PRO A 84 9.07 -7.57 -3.06
N MET A 85 9.75 -6.49 -3.46
CA MET A 85 9.49 -5.16 -2.92
C MET A 85 8.09 -4.68 -3.30
N LEU A 86 7.72 -4.78 -4.58
CA LEU A 86 6.36 -4.47 -5.05
C LEU A 86 5.31 -5.28 -4.28
N GLY A 87 5.56 -6.56 -4.02
CA GLY A 87 4.67 -7.40 -3.22
C GLY A 87 4.45 -6.86 -1.80
N MET A 88 5.51 -6.41 -1.14
CA MET A 88 5.38 -5.79 0.18
C MET A 88 4.63 -4.45 0.12
N LEU A 89 4.89 -3.61 -0.88
CA LEU A 89 4.22 -2.32 -1.05
C LEU A 89 2.72 -2.51 -1.33
N THR A 90 2.38 -3.37 -2.29
CA THR A 90 0.99 -3.65 -2.68
C THR A 90 0.21 -4.32 -1.56
N ASN A 91 0.79 -5.24 -0.80
CA ASN A 91 0.13 -5.86 0.35
C ASN A 91 -0.23 -4.85 1.46
N ASN A 92 0.70 -3.96 1.79
CA ASN A 92 0.47 -2.93 2.80
C ASN A 92 -0.48 -1.83 2.28
N GLY A 93 -0.31 -1.41 1.02
CA GLY A 93 -1.21 -0.47 0.35
C GLY A 93 -2.65 -0.98 0.25
N MET A 94 -2.83 -2.26 -0.10
CA MET A 94 -4.13 -2.95 -0.10
C MET A 94 -4.79 -2.89 1.27
N SER A 95 -4.06 -3.27 2.32
CA SER A 95 -4.59 -3.26 3.69
C SER A 95 -4.97 -1.84 4.13
N ALA A 96 -4.11 -0.87 3.84
CA ALA A 96 -4.34 0.54 4.15
C ALA A 96 -5.59 1.10 3.44
N ILE A 97 -5.74 0.82 2.13
CA ILE A 97 -6.91 1.21 1.34
C ILE A 97 -8.18 0.59 1.93
N SER A 98 -8.19 -0.73 2.16
CA SER A 98 -9.40 -1.41 2.66
C SER A 98 -9.86 -0.86 3.99
N LEU A 99 -8.95 -0.69 4.95
CA LEU A 99 -9.29 -0.18 6.28
C LEU A 99 -9.74 1.30 6.21
N ALA A 100 -9.04 2.13 5.43
CA ALA A 100 -9.40 3.54 5.31
C ALA A 100 -10.75 3.73 4.61
N SER A 101 -10.98 3.01 3.50
CA SER A 101 -12.25 3.04 2.76
C SER A 101 -13.42 2.52 3.58
N ASP A 102 -13.26 1.39 4.27
CA ASP A 102 -14.30 0.84 5.13
C ASP A 102 -14.65 1.80 6.27
N ARG A 103 -13.63 2.38 6.92
CA ARG A 103 -13.84 3.34 8.00
C ARG A 103 -14.56 4.59 7.51
N LEU A 104 -14.15 5.13 6.36
CA LEU A 104 -14.76 6.32 5.78
C LEU A 104 -16.23 6.08 5.43
N LEU A 105 -16.53 5.02 4.66
CA LEU A 105 -17.90 4.75 4.21
C LEU A 105 -18.82 4.41 5.37
N THR A 106 -18.34 3.62 6.32
CA THR A 106 -19.12 3.31 7.53
C THR A 106 -19.46 4.58 8.31
N GLN A 107 -18.50 5.50 8.49
CA GLN A 107 -18.80 6.77 9.16
C GLN A 107 -19.79 7.65 8.38
N LEU A 108 -19.67 7.70 7.04
CA LEU A 108 -20.60 8.47 6.20
C LEU A 108 -22.02 7.89 6.22
N VAL A 109 -22.14 6.56 6.23
CA VAL A 109 -23.44 5.87 6.30
C VAL A 109 -24.06 5.99 7.70
N ASP A 110 -23.31 5.63 8.75
CA ASP A 110 -23.83 5.58 10.12
C ASP A 110 -24.16 6.98 10.67
N LYS A 111 -23.38 8.00 10.29
CA LYS A 111 -23.56 9.38 10.77
C LYS A 111 -24.25 10.28 9.76
N ARG A 112 -24.85 9.72 8.71
CA ARG A 112 -25.43 10.49 7.60
C ARG A 112 -26.30 11.65 8.04
N THR A 113 -27.28 11.41 8.92
CA THR A 113 -28.22 12.43 9.38
C THR A 113 -27.52 13.55 10.16
N ALA A 114 -26.54 13.22 10.99
CA ALA A 114 -25.77 14.21 11.74
C ALA A 114 -24.89 15.06 10.82
N ILE A 115 -24.22 14.43 9.84
CA ILE A 115 -23.40 15.11 8.84
C ILE A 115 -24.25 16.05 8.01
N GLU A 116 -25.41 15.60 7.51
CA GLU A 116 -26.33 16.43 6.72
C GLU A 116 -26.87 17.62 7.52
N ALA A 117 -27.18 17.45 8.81
CA ALA A 117 -27.62 18.53 9.68
C ALA A 117 -26.52 19.58 9.94
N GLU A 118 -25.29 19.12 10.20
CA GLU A 118 -24.15 19.99 10.43
C GLU A 118 -23.74 20.73 9.15
N MET A 119 -23.77 20.07 7.98
CA MET A 119 -23.51 20.71 6.69
C MET A 119 -24.49 21.82 6.35
N ARG A 120 -25.76 21.72 6.77
CA ARG A 120 -26.76 22.79 6.56
C ARG A 120 -26.51 24.02 7.44
N THR A 121 -25.84 23.83 8.57
CA THR A 121 -25.60 24.89 9.57
C THR A 121 -24.20 25.48 9.45
N SER A 122 -23.25 24.72 8.89
CA SER A 122 -21.85 25.12 8.75
C SER A 122 -21.61 25.96 7.50
N SER A 123 -20.86 27.05 7.65
CA SER A 123 -20.41 27.89 6.55
C SER A 123 -19.35 27.20 5.66
N ASN A 124 -18.77 26.08 6.12
CA ASN A 124 -17.72 25.36 5.38
C ASN A 124 -17.88 23.84 5.48
N PRO A 125 -18.43 23.17 4.44
CA PRO A 125 -18.66 21.71 4.46
C PRO A 125 -17.37 20.89 4.58
N LYS A 126 -16.20 21.46 4.22
CA LYS A 126 -14.91 20.79 4.38
C LYS A 126 -14.55 20.58 5.85
N GLN A 127 -14.98 21.47 6.75
CA GLN A 127 -14.70 21.34 8.19
C GLN A 127 -15.47 20.18 8.83
N VAL A 128 -16.68 19.90 8.33
CA VAL A 128 -17.52 18.77 8.78
C VAL A 128 -16.91 17.42 8.37
N ILE A 129 -16.36 17.35 7.16
CA ILE A 129 -15.78 16.11 6.60
C ILE A 129 -14.34 15.85 7.06
N LEU A 130 -13.55 16.90 7.33
CA LEU A 130 -12.15 16.76 7.72
C LEU A 130 -11.88 15.79 8.90
N PRO A 131 -12.64 15.80 10.01
CA PRO A 131 -12.41 14.85 11.11
C PRO A 131 -12.68 13.40 10.68
N ILE A 132 -13.71 13.17 9.85
CA ILE A 132 -14.04 11.85 9.29
C ILE A 132 -12.90 11.36 8.40
N HIS A 133 -12.41 12.23 7.52
CA HIS A 133 -11.28 11.94 6.63
C HIS A 133 -10.00 11.59 7.40
N ARG A 134 -9.64 12.40 8.40
CA ARG A 134 -8.44 12.18 9.24
C ARG A 134 -8.51 10.87 9.99
N GLU A 135 -9.66 10.53 10.55
CA GLU A 135 -9.85 9.28 11.27
C GLU A 135 -9.77 8.07 10.34
N ALA A 136 -10.34 8.15 9.13
CA ALA A 136 -10.21 7.09 8.13
C ALA A 136 -8.75 6.84 7.74
N VAL A 137 -7.98 7.91 7.46
CA VAL A 137 -6.55 7.80 7.16
C VAL A 137 -5.78 7.21 8.33
N ARG A 138 -6.06 7.66 9.56
CA ARG A 138 -5.43 7.14 10.78
C ARG A 138 -5.67 5.64 10.92
N VAL A 139 -6.92 5.18 10.77
CA VAL A 139 -7.29 3.76 10.87
C VAL A 139 -6.58 2.94 9.79
N GLY A 140 -6.53 3.43 8.55
CA GLY A 140 -5.78 2.77 7.47
C GLY A 140 -4.29 2.60 7.76
N MET A 141 -3.68 3.53 8.50
CA MET A 141 -2.26 3.48 8.86
C MET A 141 -1.95 2.65 10.10
N MET A 142 -2.94 2.27 10.91
CA MET A 142 -2.73 1.56 12.18
C MET A 142 -1.87 0.29 12.05
N PRO A 143 -2.08 -0.62 11.07
CA PRO A 143 -1.25 -1.82 10.94
C PRO A 143 0.23 -1.50 10.74
N THR A 144 0.51 -0.48 9.92
CA THR A 144 1.88 -0.06 9.59
C THR A 144 2.55 0.63 10.77
N LEU A 145 1.82 1.48 11.50
CA LEU A 145 2.32 2.13 12.71
C LEU A 145 2.60 1.12 13.83
N ASN A 146 1.71 0.13 14.00
CA ASN A 146 1.90 -0.93 15.00
C ASN A 146 3.14 -1.78 14.68
N THR A 147 3.37 -2.08 13.40
CA THR A 147 4.57 -2.81 12.97
C THR A 147 5.83 -1.97 13.21
N LEU A 148 5.81 -0.69 12.85
CA LEU A 148 6.91 0.25 13.09
C LEU A 148 7.31 0.37 14.56
N ALA A 149 6.34 0.30 15.48
CA ALA A 149 6.59 0.43 16.91
C ALA A 149 7.40 -0.74 17.50
N VAL A 150 7.36 -1.92 16.86
CA VAL A 150 7.97 -3.16 17.39
C VAL A 150 9.06 -3.73 16.49
N VAL A 151 9.27 -3.15 15.31
CA VAL A 151 10.26 -3.64 14.33
C VAL A 151 11.67 -3.53 14.90
N GLY A 152 12.44 -4.62 14.80
CA GLY A 152 13.80 -4.71 15.33
C GLY A 152 13.88 -4.96 16.84
N LEU A 153 12.77 -4.86 17.59
CA LEU A 153 12.69 -5.20 19.02
C LEU A 153 12.04 -6.56 19.23
N VAL A 154 10.88 -6.78 18.62
CA VAL A 154 10.09 -8.02 18.74
C VAL A 154 9.90 -8.69 17.39
N ALA A 155 9.65 -7.89 16.35
CA ALA A 155 9.44 -8.39 15.00
C ALA A 155 10.70 -8.22 14.15
N ILE A 156 11.22 -9.32 13.60
CA ILE A 156 12.22 -9.30 12.53
C ILE A 156 11.47 -9.40 11.20
N PRO A 157 11.49 -8.35 10.35
CA PRO A 157 10.77 -8.40 9.08
C PRO A 157 11.28 -9.50 8.15
N GLY A 158 10.39 -10.01 7.30
CA GLY A 158 10.67 -11.18 6.46
C GLY A 158 11.85 -11.02 5.50
N MET A 159 12.04 -9.84 4.90
CA MET A 159 13.19 -9.57 4.01
C MET A 159 14.51 -9.62 4.79
N MET A 160 14.59 -8.95 5.94
CA MET A 160 15.77 -9.00 6.80
C MET A 160 16.06 -10.42 7.29
N ALA A 161 15.06 -11.15 7.78
CA ALA A 161 15.22 -12.54 8.19
C ALA A 161 15.72 -13.42 7.03
N GLY A 162 15.15 -13.27 5.83
CA GLY A 162 15.58 -13.99 4.63
C GLY A 162 17.03 -13.69 4.24
N GLN A 163 17.46 -12.43 4.33
CA GLN A 163 18.85 -12.05 4.08
C GLN A 163 19.82 -12.63 5.11
N LEU A 164 19.47 -12.59 6.40
CA LEU A 164 20.25 -13.20 7.47
C LEU A 164 20.40 -14.71 7.30
N LEU A 165 19.30 -15.41 7.00
CA LEU A 165 19.31 -16.86 6.71
C LEU A 165 20.11 -17.19 5.44
N GLY A 166 20.14 -16.27 4.48
CA GLY A 166 20.99 -16.34 3.28
C GLY A 166 22.46 -16.01 3.53
N GLY A 167 22.87 -15.74 4.78
CA GLY A 167 24.27 -15.44 5.14
C GLY A 167 24.71 -14.01 4.88
N ALA A 168 23.78 -13.07 4.65
CA ALA A 168 24.12 -11.66 4.50
C ALA A 168 24.60 -11.03 5.83
N ASP A 169 25.47 -10.03 5.72
CA ASP A 169 25.91 -9.24 6.87
C ASP A 169 24.71 -8.58 7.61
N PRO A 170 24.57 -8.76 8.94
CA PRO A 170 23.43 -8.24 9.69
C PRO A 170 23.27 -6.72 9.61
N LEU A 171 24.37 -5.97 9.58
CA LEU A 171 24.31 -4.51 9.52
C LEU A 171 23.80 -4.04 8.15
N THR A 172 24.21 -4.72 7.09
CA THR A 172 23.72 -4.48 5.73
C THR A 172 22.24 -4.81 5.60
N ALA A 173 21.80 -5.96 6.11
CA ALA A 173 20.39 -6.35 6.11
C ALA A 173 19.52 -5.34 6.89
N ALA A 174 19.99 -4.85 8.04
CA ALA A 174 19.30 -3.84 8.82
C ALA A 174 19.13 -2.52 8.04
N LYS A 175 20.16 -2.05 7.33
CA LYS A 175 20.09 -0.83 6.51
C LYS A 175 19.04 -0.93 5.41
N TYR A 176 19.01 -2.03 4.67
CA TYR A 176 17.99 -2.27 3.65
C TYR A 176 16.59 -2.33 4.27
N GLN A 177 16.46 -2.97 5.43
CA GLN A 177 15.17 -3.09 6.09
C GLN A 177 14.63 -1.74 6.58
N ILE A 178 15.47 -0.83 7.05
CA ILE A 178 15.05 0.54 7.41
C ILE A 178 14.42 1.23 6.20
N VAL A 179 15.09 1.18 5.04
CA VAL A 179 14.58 1.75 3.79
C VAL A 179 13.24 1.13 3.41
N VAL A 180 13.13 -0.20 3.42
CA VAL A 180 11.89 -0.92 3.11
C VAL A 180 10.75 -0.50 4.03
N THR A 181 11.02 -0.38 5.32
CA THR A 181 10.00 -0.07 6.31
C THR A 181 9.49 1.37 6.15
N ILE A 182 10.38 2.32 5.83
CA ILE A 182 10.00 3.70 5.48
C ILE A 182 9.13 3.71 4.21
N MET A 183 9.52 2.97 3.16
CA MET A 183 8.75 2.91 1.91
C MET A 183 7.36 2.31 2.11
N ILE A 184 7.23 1.28 2.95
CA ILE A 184 5.93 0.71 3.34
C ILE A 184 5.09 1.74 4.09
N ALA A 185 5.68 2.48 5.03
CA ALA A 185 5.01 3.55 5.77
C ALA A 185 4.49 4.66 4.86
N SER A 186 5.35 5.15 3.95
CA SER A 186 4.98 6.16 2.96
C SER A 186 3.90 5.66 2.00
N THR A 187 4.01 4.41 1.53
CA THR A 187 3.00 3.81 0.65
C THR A 187 1.65 3.67 1.37
N SER A 188 1.64 3.20 2.61
CA SER A 188 0.40 3.05 3.41
C SER A 188 -0.28 4.41 3.66
N SER A 189 0.52 5.44 3.96
CA SER A 189 0.05 6.82 4.14
C SER A 189 -0.58 7.38 2.86
N LEU A 190 0.14 7.28 1.73
CA LEU A 190 -0.36 7.72 0.41
C LEU A 190 -1.60 6.95 -0.01
N SER A 191 -1.59 5.62 0.16
CA SER A 191 -2.71 4.75 -0.21
C SER A 191 -3.98 5.15 0.56
N SER A 192 -3.86 5.32 1.88
CA SER A 192 -4.98 5.74 2.74
C SER A 192 -5.47 7.12 2.36
N PHE A 193 -4.58 8.09 2.17
CA PHE A 193 -4.94 9.46 1.85
C PHE A 193 -5.57 9.60 0.46
N ILE A 194 -4.96 9.02 -0.58
CA ILE A 194 -5.43 9.15 -1.96
C ILE A 194 -6.82 8.50 -2.09
N VAL A 195 -7.02 7.31 -1.52
CA VAL A 195 -8.33 6.65 -1.63
C VAL A 195 -9.41 7.45 -0.92
N THR A 196 -9.18 7.90 0.31
CA THR A 196 -10.20 8.65 1.06
C THR A 196 -10.47 10.01 0.44
N TRP A 197 -9.45 10.67 -0.11
CA TRP A 197 -9.61 11.94 -0.82
C TRP A 197 -10.42 11.79 -2.11
N LEU A 198 -10.15 10.76 -2.91
CA LEU A 198 -10.91 10.47 -4.12
C LEU A 198 -12.36 10.09 -3.80
N MET A 199 -12.57 9.25 -2.78
CA MET A 199 -13.92 8.86 -2.36
C MET A 199 -14.77 10.07 -1.97
N LEU A 200 -14.22 11.02 -1.22
CA LEU A 200 -14.93 12.25 -0.84
C LEU A 200 -15.17 13.21 -2.00
N LYS A 201 -14.45 13.05 -3.12
CA LYS A 201 -14.68 13.83 -4.33
C LYS A 201 -15.76 13.19 -5.22
N ASP A 202 -15.87 11.87 -5.17
CA ASP A 202 -16.80 11.09 -5.99
C ASP A 202 -18.20 10.94 -5.35
N LEU A 203 -18.31 11.15 -4.02
CA LEU A 203 -19.55 11.13 -3.23
C LEU A 203 -20.23 12.51 -3.18
#